data_AF-A0A953Y4X3-F1
#
_entry.id   AF-A0A953Y4X3-F1
#
_cell.length_a   1.000
_cell.length_b   1.000
_cell.length_c   1.000
_cell.angle_alpha   90.00
_cell.angle_beta   90.00
_cell.angle_gamma   90.00
#
_symmetry.space_group_name_H-M   'P 1'
#
loop_
_entity.id
_entity.type
_entity.pdbx_description
1 polymer ?
#
loop_
_entity_poly.entity_id
_entity_poly.type
_entity_poly.pdbx_seq_one_letter_code
_entity_poly.pdbx_strand_id
1 'polypeptide(L)'
;EQDKLDAHWTLYTCLVTTAQLLAPFLPFVSEEIWQNLARGHQADAPRSVHMCAYPEPDAAAVDAELSEVMNLVRELVSLGLQVRTQNVLKVRQPLSRAQLVLTRPERQAAVEAHAGLIADELNVHEVAFVADASEFVTYEVKPFFPRLGPRVGKAMPALKRALGAADGGQILAALEAEGRYTVDAGGTPVELTADDVEVALNAKEGFAAASGKAGVVVLTTTLTEALLADGRFREVLHHVQTVRKDLDLEYTARIEVTLNGAETPLAAVRGREDALAKEVLATQVTVGVDPAPGMHTHTCTVSGEELTLGVRVAT
;
A
#
# COMPACT_ATOMS: atom_id res chain seq x y z
N GLU A 1 -5.01 -18.73 17.24
CA GLU A 1 -4.63 -17.34 17.54
C GLU A 1 -3.16 -17.25 18.02
N GLN A 2 -2.22 -17.99 17.42
CA GLN A 2 -0.79 -17.87 17.78
C GLN A 2 -0.16 -16.63 17.12
N ASP A 3 -0.43 -16.43 15.83
CA ASP A 3 0.10 -15.29 15.05
C ASP A 3 -0.22 -13.92 15.70
N LYS A 4 -1.41 -13.78 16.29
CA LYS A 4 -1.82 -12.57 17.02
C LYS A 4 -0.98 -12.35 18.27
N LEU A 5 -0.69 -13.42 19.02
CA LEU A 5 0.16 -13.37 20.21
C LEU A 5 1.60 -13.04 19.82
N ASP A 6 2.11 -13.65 18.75
CA ASP A 6 3.47 -13.40 18.24
C ASP A 6 3.62 -11.94 17.77
N ALA A 7 2.62 -11.41 17.07
CA ALA A 7 2.58 -10.00 16.66
C ALA A 7 2.56 -9.05 17.88
N HIS A 8 1.71 -9.32 18.88
CA HIS A 8 1.67 -8.54 20.11
C HIS A 8 2.99 -8.60 20.88
N TRP A 9 3.61 -9.78 20.97
CA TRP A 9 4.88 -9.96 21.65
C TRP A 9 6.02 -9.22 20.96
N THR A 10 6.07 -9.28 19.63
CA THR A 10 7.03 -8.54 18.82
C THR A 10 6.86 -7.03 19.02
N LEU A 11 5.63 -6.52 18.93
CA LEU A 11 5.33 -5.10 19.14
C LEU A 11 5.70 -4.65 20.56
N TYR A 12 5.33 -5.44 21.57
CA TYR A 12 5.70 -5.18 22.97
C TYR A 12 7.21 -5.08 23.12
N THR A 13 7.96 -6.05 22.59
CA THR A 13 9.42 -6.09 22.67
C THR A 13 10.04 -4.87 22.01
N CYS A 14 9.59 -4.50 20.80
CA CYS A 14 10.08 -3.32 20.10
C CYS A 14 9.79 -2.03 20.87
N LEU A 15 8.57 -1.85 21.40
CA LEU A 15 8.19 -0.62 22.12
C LEU A 15 8.94 -0.49 23.45
N VAL A 16 9.07 -1.57 24.22
CA VAL A 16 9.81 -1.57 25.49
C VAL A 16 11.29 -1.31 25.26
N THR A 17 11.90 -1.95 24.27
CA THR A 17 13.32 -1.73 23.93
C THR A 17 13.54 -0.31 23.42
N THR A 18 12.62 0.22 22.60
CA THR A 18 12.68 1.60 22.11
C THR A 18 12.57 2.61 23.26
N ALA A 19 11.69 2.37 24.24
CA ALA A 19 11.61 3.22 25.43
C ALA A 19 12.94 3.23 26.21
N GLN A 20 13.61 2.08 26.36
CA GLN A 20 14.93 2.01 27.00
C GLN A 20 16.01 2.76 26.21
N LEU A 21 16.03 2.62 24.88
CA LEU A 21 16.96 3.33 24.00
C LEU A 21 16.78 4.86 24.06
N LEU A 22 15.53 5.31 24.12
CA LEU A 22 15.16 6.73 24.11
C LEU A 22 15.22 7.39 25.49
N ALA A 23 15.25 6.63 26.59
CA ALA A 23 15.22 7.15 27.95
C ALA A 23 16.22 8.29 28.23
N PRO A 24 17.49 8.25 27.74
CA PRO A 24 18.43 9.36 27.93
C PRO A 24 18.05 10.67 27.20
N PHE A 25 17.20 10.59 26.17
CA PHE A 25 16.87 11.71 25.28
C PHE A 25 15.44 12.22 25.47
N LEU A 26 14.49 11.31 25.74
CA LEU A 26 13.06 11.57 25.88
C LEU A 26 12.54 10.95 27.19
N PRO A 27 12.96 11.46 28.37
CA PRO A 27 12.73 10.80 29.65
C PRO A 27 11.25 10.61 29.99
N PHE A 28 10.43 11.65 29.83
CA PHE A 28 9.01 11.58 30.18
C PHE A 28 8.20 10.65 29.26
N VAL A 29 8.44 10.71 27.95
CA VAL A 29 7.76 9.83 26.98
C VAL A 29 8.17 8.38 27.18
N SER A 30 9.47 8.13 27.39
CA SER A 30 9.99 6.79 27.62
C SER A 30 9.47 6.20 28.93
N GLU A 31 9.36 7.02 29.98
CA GLU A 31 8.77 6.63 31.26
C GLU A 31 7.28 6.30 31.12
N GLU A 32 6.50 7.11 30.39
CA GLU A 32 5.08 6.85 30.16
C GLU A 32 4.85 5.53 29.41
N ILE A 33 5.62 5.26 28.35
CA ILE A 33 5.56 3.99 27.61
C ILE A 33 5.93 2.82 28.54
N TRP A 34 6.98 2.97 29.35
CA TRP A 34 7.44 1.93 30.27
C TRP A 34 6.42 1.61 31.37
N GLN A 35 5.80 2.63 31.96
CA GLN A 35 4.78 2.43 32.99
C GLN A 35 3.56 1.67 32.45
N ASN A 36 3.09 2.05 31.26
CA ASN A 36 1.92 1.41 30.64
C ASN A 36 2.20 -0.02 30.18
N LEU A 37 3.35 -0.26 29.53
CA LEU A 37 3.63 -1.55 28.90
C LEU A 37 4.35 -2.51 29.84
N ALA A 38 5.49 -2.12 30.41
CA ALA A 38 6.30 -3.03 31.22
C ALA A 38 5.75 -3.16 32.64
N ARG A 39 5.71 -2.06 33.41
CA ARG A 39 5.27 -2.11 34.82
C ARG A 39 3.80 -2.47 34.99
N GLY A 40 2.95 -2.07 34.04
CA GLY A 40 1.53 -2.43 34.01
C GLY A 40 1.28 -3.94 33.87
N HIS A 41 2.22 -4.70 33.31
CA HIS A 41 2.05 -6.12 32.98
C HIS A 41 3.05 -7.05 33.69
N GLN A 42 4.21 -6.56 34.13
CA GLN A 42 5.28 -7.32 34.79
C GLN A 42 5.55 -6.76 36.19
N ALA A 43 5.19 -7.52 37.23
CA ALA A 43 5.30 -7.06 38.63
C ALA A 43 6.75 -6.81 39.07
N ASP A 44 7.68 -7.55 38.48
CA ASP A 44 9.13 -7.56 38.77
C ASP A 44 9.95 -6.58 37.90
N ALA A 45 9.35 -5.97 36.87
CA ALA A 45 10.04 -4.98 36.04
C ALA A 45 10.57 -3.78 36.88
N PRO A 46 11.72 -3.18 36.55
CA PRO A 46 12.22 -1.98 37.22
C PRO A 46 11.19 -0.85 37.32
N ARG A 47 11.14 -0.16 38.47
CA ARG A 47 10.11 0.86 38.77
C ARG A 47 10.05 2.02 37.78
N SER A 48 11.13 2.29 37.06
CA SER A 48 11.24 3.35 36.06
C SER A 48 12.16 2.84 34.94
N VAL A 49 11.96 3.35 33.72
CA VAL A 49 12.84 3.05 32.59
C VAL A 49 14.28 3.46 32.89
N HIS A 50 14.47 4.52 33.69
CA HIS A 50 15.77 5.04 34.10
C HIS A 50 16.51 4.16 35.12
N MET A 51 15.85 3.11 35.63
CA MET A 51 16.45 2.07 36.47
C MET A 51 16.80 0.81 35.67
N CYS A 52 16.57 0.80 34.36
CA CYS A 52 16.95 -0.30 33.49
C CYS A 52 18.42 -0.19 33.07
N ALA A 53 19.02 -1.35 32.76
CA ALA A 53 20.25 -1.36 31.98
C ALA A 53 19.97 -0.85 30.56
N TYR A 54 20.98 -0.26 29.94
CA TYR A 54 20.90 0.08 28.51
C TYR A 54 20.80 -1.21 27.68
N PRO A 55 19.91 -1.28 26.68
CA PRO A 55 19.69 -2.52 25.95
C PRO A 55 20.92 -2.91 25.13
N GLU A 56 21.26 -4.20 25.18
CA GLU A 56 22.37 -4.79 24.42
C GLU A 56 21.86 -5.44 23.14
N PRO A 57 22.64 -5.40 22.04
CA PRO A 57 22.23 -6.02 20.77
C PRO A 57 22.23 -7.54 20.87
N ASP A 58 21.14 -8.17 20.43
CA ASP A 58 21.07 -9.62 20.25
C ASP A 58 21.39 -10.01 18.81
N ALA A 59 22.60 -10.52 18.58
CA ALA A 59 23.04 -10.95 17.26
C ALA A 59 22.26 -12.18 16.74
N ALA A 60 21.68 -13.00 17.62
CA ALA A 60 20.90 -14.18 17.21
C ALA A 60 19.52 -13.80 16.64
N ALA A 61 19.00 -12.63 17.01
CA ALA A 61 17.75 -12.08 16.46
C ALA A 61 17.93 -11.38 15.11
N VAL A 62 19.17 -11.19 14.63
CA VAL A 62 19.44 -10.51 13.36
C VAL A 62 19.29 -11.49 12.19
N ASP A 63 18.22 -11.30 11.43
CA ASP A 63 18.00 -12.00 10.16
C ASP A 63 18.16 -11.03 8.97
N ALA A 64 19.34 -11.09 8.35
CA ALA A 64 19.67 -10.24 7.20
C ALA A 64 18.87 -10.61 5.94
N GLU A 65 18.58 -11.90 5.75
CA GLU A 65 17.82 -12.37 4.58
C GLU A 65 16.37 -11.90 4.66
N LEU A 66 15.73 -12.08 5.82
CA LEU A 66 14.39 -11.56 6.07
C LEU A 66 14.34 -10.04 5.91
N SER A 67 15.37 -9.32 6.38
CA SER A 67 15.46 -7.87 6.23
C SER A 67 15.50 -7.43 4.77
N GLU A 68 16.29 -8.12 3.94
CA GLU A 68 16.34 -7.88 2.49
C GLU A 68 15.00 -8.16 1.82
N VAL A 69 14.35 -9.29 2.14
CA VAL A 69 13.04 -9.66 1.60
C VAL A 69 11.98 -8.62 1.97
N MET A 70 11.93 -8.21 3.24
CA MET A 70 10.96 -7.21 3.69
C MET A 70 11.23 -5.82 3.10
N ASN A 71 12.48 -5.46 2.82
CA ASN A 71 12.80 -4.25 2.05
C ASN A 71 12.24 -4.33 0.63
N LEU A 72 12.41 -5.46 -0.04
CA LEU A 72 11.86 -5.69 -1.38
C LEU A 72 10.33 -5.61 -1.39
N VAL A 73 9.66 -6.23 -0.40
CA VAL A 73 8.20 -6.13 -0.20
C VAL A 73 7.77 -4.67 -0.03
N ARG A 74 8.45 -3.89 0.82
CA ARG A 74 8.15 -2.47 1.03
C ARG A 74 8.34 -1.63 -0.22
N GLU A 75 9.38 -1.90 -1.02
CA GLU A 75 9.61 -1.20 -2.28
C GLU A 75 8.49 -1.50 -3.30
N LEU A 76 8.07 -2.76 -3.42
CA LEU A 76 6.94 -3.14 -4.28
C LEU A 76 5.62 -2.50 -3.84
N VAL A 77 5.32 -2.51 -2.54
CA VAL A 77 4.15 -1.81 -1.99
C VAL A 77 4.22 -0.32 -2.28
N SER A 78 5.38 0.30 -2.10
CA SER A 78 5.58 1.73 -2.38
C SER A 78 5.33 2.04 -3.86
N LEU A 79 5.81 1.20 -4.78
CA LEU A 79 5.52 1.32 -6.21
C LEU A 79 4.03 1.18 -6.50
N GLY A 80 3.34 0.19 -5.92
CA GLY A 80 1.90 0.04 -6.12
C GLY A 80 1.10 1.24 -5.58
N LEU A 81 1.44 1.77 -4.39
CA LEU A 81 0.83 2.98 -3.85
C LEU A 81 1.12 4.23 -4.70
N GLN A 82 2.31 4.30 -5.30
CA GLN A 82 2.65 5.32 -6.29
C GLN A 82 1.75 5.21 -7.53
N VAL A 83 1.56 3.99 -8.07
CA VAL A 83 0.62 3.75 -9.19
C VAL A 83 -0.76 4.27 -8.84
N ARG A 84 -1.28 3.95 -7.64
CA ARG A 84 -2.58 4.44 -7.19
C ARG A 84 -2.65 5.96 -7.13
N THR A 85 -1.63 6.60 -6.56
CA THR A 85 -1.56 8.05 -6.39
C THR A 85 -1.53 8.77 -7.74
N GLN A 86 -0.67 8.33 -8.66
CA GLN A 86 -0.50 8.93 -9.98
C GLN A 86 -1.75 8.79 -10.86
N ASN A 87 -2.56 7.75 -10.63
CA ASN A 87 -3.77 7.45 -11.40
C ASN A 87 -5.06 7.78 -10.62
N VAL A 88 -4.96 8.47 -9.49
CA VAL A 88 -6.09 8.91 -8.65
C VAL A 88 -7.00 7.74 -8.21
N LEU A 89 -6.41 6.55 -8.00
CA LEU A 89 -7.11 5.36 -7.55
C LEU A 89 -7.22 5.35 -6.02
N LYS A 90 -8.41 5.67 -5.48
CA LYS A 90 -8.66 5.69 -4.03
C LYS A 90 -8.24 4.38 -3.36
N VAL A 91 -7.35 4.41 -2.37
CA VAL A 91 -6.86 3.17 -1.69
C VAL A 91 -7.99 2.34 -1.08
N ARG A 92 -9.08 2.96 -0.61
CA ARG A 92 -10.25 2.25 -0.06
C ARG A 92 -11.04 1.45 -1.10
N GLN A 93 -10.94 1.78 -2.38
CA GLN A 93 -11.56 1.02 -3.47
C GLN A 93 -10.68 -0.21 -3.77
N PRO A 94 -11.10 -1.44 -3.44
CA PRO A 94 -10.32 -2.61 -3.81
C PRO A 94 -10.20 -2.72 -5.32
N LEU A 95 -9.05 -3.20 -5.79
CA LEU A 95 -8.83 -3.58 -7.19
C LEU A 95 -8.78 -5.11 -7.30
N SER A 96 -8.98 -5.63 -8.50
CA SER A 96 -8.96 -7.08 -8.72
C SER A 96 -7.57 -7.66 -8.47
N ARG A 97 -6.53 -7.06 -9.07
CA ARG A 97 -5.23 -7.72 -9.17
C ARG A 97 -4.07 -6.74 -9.26
N ALA A 98 -2.97 -7.11 -8.62
CA ALA A 98 -1.64 -6.55 -8.87
C ALA A 98 -0.76 -7.59 -9.57
N GLN A 99 -0.07 -7.19 -10.64
CA GLN A 99 0.96 -8.00 -11.30
C GLN A 99 2.34 -7.46 -10.95
N LEU A 100 3.23 -8.34 -10.50
CA LEU A 100 4.58 -8.00 -10.07
C LEU A 100 5.59 -8.69 -10.98
N VAL A 101 6.51 -7.90 -11.55
CA VAL A 101 7.74 -8.39 -12.18
C VAL A 101 8.89 -8.01 -11.27
N LEU A 102 9.68 -8.98 -10.84
CA LEU A 102 10.86 -8.69 -10.00
C LEU A 102 12.10 -8.50 -10.86
N THR A 103 12.92 -7.51 -10.52
CA THR A 103 14.26 -7.35 -11.13
C THR A 103 15.17 -8.53 -10.81
N ARG A 104 14.94 -9.22 -9.70
CA ARG A 104 15.68 -10.40 -9.25
C ARG A 104 14.74 -11.61 -9.16
N PRO A 105 14.53 -12.35 -10.27
CA PRO A 105 13.58 -13.48 -10.30
C PRO A 105 13.89 -14.55 -9.25
N GLU A 106 15.15 -14.72 -8.86
CA GLU A 106 15.56 -15.67 -7.82
C GLU A 106 14.97 -15.36 -6.44
N ARG A 107 14.51 -14.12 -6.20
CA ARG A 107 13.86 -13.69 -4.96
C ARG A 107 12.34 -13.91 -4.95
N GLN A 108 11.74 -14.38 -6.06
CA GLN A 108 10.28 -14.50 -6.18
C GLN A 108 9.65 -15.31 -5.06
N ALA A 109 10.14 -16.53 -4.79
CA ALA A 109 9.53 -17.41 -3.78
C ALA A 109 9.51 -16.77 -2.38
N ALA A 110 10.54 -16.01 -2.03
CA ALA A 110 10.62 -15.32 -0.75
C ALA A 110 9.62 -14.15 -0.66
N VAL A 111 9.44 -13.38 -1.74
CA VAL A 111 8.45 -12.29 -1.78
C VAL A 111 7.03 -12.84 -1.85
N GLU A 112 6.82 -13.93 -2.56
CA GLU A 112 5.52 -14.60 -2.73
C GLU A 112 4.97 -15.13 -1.40
N ALA A 113 5.85 -15.55 -0.47
CA ALA A 113 5.46 -15.86 0.91
C ALA A 113 4.79 -14.67 1.65
N HIS A 114 5.01 -13.44 1.18
CA HIS A 114 4.41 -12.21 1.71
C HIS A 114 3.35 -11.60 0.77
N ALA A 115 2.88 -12.34 -0.24
CA ALA A 115 1.88 -11.85 -1.20
C ALA A 115 0.60 -11.34 -0.52
N GLY A 116 0.17 -11.96 0.58
CA GLY A 116 -0.97 -11.49 1.37
C GLY A 116 -0.76 -10.09 1.96
N LEU A 117 0.42 -9.81 2.51
CA LEU A 117 0.76 -8.47 3.03
C LEU A 117 0.76 -7.44 1.90
N ILE A 118 1.31 -7.80 0.74
CA ILE A 118 1.29 -6.91 -0.44
C ILE A 118 -0.15 -6.66 -0.89
N ALA A 119 -0.99 -7.69 -0.91
CA ALA A 119 -2.39 -7.59 -1.31
C ALA A 119 -3.18 -6.64 -0.38
N ASP A 120 -2.97 -6.77 0.93
CA ASP A 120 -3.61 -5.94 1.94
C ASP A 120 -3.18 -4.48 1.83
N GLU A 121 -1.87 -4.21 1.77
CA GLU A 121 -1.30 -2.86 1.66
C GLU A 121 -1.73 -2.15 0.36
N LEU A 122 -1.75 -2.89 -0.76
CA LEU A 122 -2.19 -2.36 -2.04
C LEU A 122 -3.70 -2.35 -2.21
N ASN A 123 -4.45 -2.96 -1.28
CA ASN A 123 -5.87 -3.24 -1.38
C ASN A 123 -6.28 -3.84 -2.73
N VAL A 124 -5.75 -5.03 -3.02
CA VAL A 124 -6.09 -5.85 -4.19
C VAL A 124 -6.54 -7.24 -3.75
N HIS A 125 -7.41 -7.89 -4.53
CA HIS A 125 -7.88 -9.25 -4.20
C HIS A 125 -6.82 -10.32 -4.47
N GLU A 126 -5.93 -10.09 -5.45
CA GLU A 126 -4.91 -11.05 -5.85
C GLU A 126 -3.59 -10.34 -6.20
N VAL A 127 -2.48 -10.96 -5.80
CA VAL A 127 -1.12 -10.59 -6.25
C VAL A 127 -0.60 -11.73 -7.11
N ALA A 128 -0.15 -11.40 -8.32
CA ALA A 128 0.38 -12.37 -9.26
C ALA A 128 1.80 -12.00 -9.68
N PHE A 129 2.70 -12.97 -9.68
CA PHE A 129 4.05 -12.80 -10.20
C PHE A 129 4.07 -13.20 -11.67
N VAL A 130 4.61 -12.33 -12.51
CA VAL A 130 4.72 -12.53 -13.96
C VAL A 130 6.17 -12.33 -14.38
N ALA A 131 6.61 -13.09 -15.39
CA ALA A 131 8.00 -13.04 -15.84
C ALA A 131 8.34 -11.72 -16.54
N ASP A 132 7.35 -11.09 -17.17
CA ASP A 132 7.47 -9.83 -17.90
C ASP A 132 6.13 -9.08 -17.87
N ALA A 133 6.19 -7.76 -18.00
CA ALA A 133 5.03 -6.87 -17.96
C ALA A 133 4.49 -6.50 -19.36
N SER A 134 5.06 -6.98 -20.46
CA SER A 134 4.70 -6.57 -21.83
C SER A 134 3.24 -6.86 -22.20
N GLU A 135 2.56 -7.75 -21.48
CA GLU A 135 1.11 -7.92 -21.62
C GLU A 135 0.34 -6.67 -21.17
N PHE A 136 0.85 -5.93 -20.17
CA PHE A 136 0.16 -4.84 -19.48
C PHE A 136 0.72 -3.45 -19.77
N VAL A 137 1.98 -3.37 -20.20
CA VAL A 137 2.67 -2.11 -20.45
C VAL A 137 3.35 -2.13 -21.82
N THR A 138 3.63 -0.94 -22.35
CA THR A 138 4.61 -0.73 -23.40
C THR A 138 5.77 0.06 -22.83
N TYR A 139 6.97 -0.28 -23.29
CA TYR A 139 8.19 0.42 -22.90
C TYR A 139 8.45 1.52 -23.93
N GLU A 140 8.65 2.74 -23.43
CA GLU A 140 9.10 3.88 -24.24
C GLU A 140 10.51 4.23 -23.82
N VAL A 141 11.46 4.10 -24.74
CA VAL A 141 12.87 4.43 -24.49
C VAL A 141 13.10 5.89 -24.85
N LYS A 142 13.58 6.67 -23.89
CA LYS A 142 13.90 8.10 -24.03
C LYS A 142 15.41 8.29 -23.94
N PRO A 143 15.99 9.24 -24.70
CA PRO A 143 17.40 9.54 -24.56
C PRO A 143 17.68 10.20 -23.20
N PHE A 144 18.71 9.73 -22.48
CA PHE A 144 19.18 10.39 -21.27
C PHE A 144 20.00 11.62 -21.64
N PHE A 145 19.33 12.78 -21.67
CA PHE A 145 19.88 14.05 -22.16
C PHE A 145 21.24 14.44 -21.56
N PRO A 146 21.49 14.28 -20.24
CA PRO A 146 22.77 14.66 -19.65
C PRO A 146 23.99 13.93 -20.26
N ARG A 147 23.86 12.64 -20.63
CA ARG A 147 24.95 11.87 -21.25
C ARG A 147 25.00 12.00 -22.76
N LEU A 148 23.84 11.95 -23.42
CA LEU A 148 23.79 11.95 -24.88
C LEU A 148 23.92 13.34 -25.50
N GLY A 149 23.61 14.41 -24.75
CA GLY A 149 23.69 15.79 -25.23
C GLY A 149 25.05 16.15 -25.85
N PRO A 150 26.18 15.94 -25.12
CA PRO A 150 27.52 16.21 -25.65
C PRO A 150 27.95 15.32 -26.82
N ARG A 151 27.48 14.06 -26.86
CA ARG A 151 27.86 13.06 -27.89
C ARG A 151 27.08 13.20 -29.19
N VAL A 152 25.77 13.45 -29.09
CA VAL A 152 24.82 13.39 -30.22
C VAL A 152 24.48 14.79 -30.74
N GLY A 153 24.54 15.82 -29.88
CA GLY A 153 24.39 17.23 -30.28
C GLY A 153 23.15 17.50 -31.12
N LYS A 154 23.36 17.96 -32.36
CA LYS A 154 22.28 18.38 -33.29
C LYS A 154 21.38 17.23 -33.76
N ALA A 155 21.82 15.98 -33.65
CA ALA A 155 21.02 14.81 -34.01
C ALA A 155 20.04 14.39 -32.89
N MET A 156 20.08 15.04 -31.71
CA MET A 156 19.22 14.69 -30.57
C MET A 156 17.71 14.66 -30.90
N PRO A 157 17.14 15.63 -31.65
CA PRO A 157 15.72 15.58 -32.00
C PRO A 157 15.37 14.42 -32.95
N ALA A 158 16.31 13.99 -33.79
CA ALA A 158 16.14 12.84 -34.67
C ALA A 158 16.24 11.53 -33.88
N LEU A 159 17.21 11.44 -32.96
CA LEU A 159 17.37 10.32 -32.04
C LEU A 159 16.12 10.11 -31.18
N LYS A 160 15.59 11.18 -30.57
CA LYS A 160 14.35 11.11 -29.77
C LYS A 160 13.18 10.58 -30.60
N ARG A 161 13.07 10.98 -31.87
CA ARG A 161 12.02 10.51 -32.79
C ARG A 161 12.21 9.05 -33.15
N ALA A 162 13.45 8.62 -33.42
CA ALA A 162 13.75 7.23 -33.76
C ALA A 162 13.47 6.29 -32.58
N LEU A 163 13.88 6.67 -31.36
CA LEU A 163 13.60 5.91 -30.15
C LEU A 163 12.10 5.84 -29.83
N GLY A 164 11.36 6.93 -30.01
CA GLY A 164 9.91 6.96 -29.77
C GLY A 164 9.08 6.21 -30.83
N ALA A 165 9.64 5.93 -32.01
CA ALA A 165 8.98 5.16 -33.07
C ALA A 165 9.36 3.67 -33.07
N ALA A 166 10.44 3.30 -32.38
CA ALA A 166 10.90 1.93 -32.24
C ALA A 166 10.13 1.18 -31.15
N ASP A 167 10.19 -0.15 -31.20
CA ASP A 167 9.68 -1.00 -30.12
C ASP A 167 10.65 -0.92 -28.93
N GLY A 168 10.24 -0.23 -27.87
CA GLY A 168 11.08 -0.09 -26.68
C GLY A 168 11.39 -1.42 -25.99
N GLY A 169 10.52 -2.43 -26.09
CA GLY A 169 10.79 -3.76 -25.57
C GLY A 169 11.95 -4.44 -26.31
N GLN A 170 11.99 -4.30 -27.64
CA GLN A 170 13.12 -4.81 -28.44
C GLN A 170 14.43 -4.08 -28.12
N ILE A 171 14.38 -2.76 -27.93
CA ILE A 171 15.55 -1.97 -27.54
C ILE A 171 16.10 -2.45 -26.19
N LEU A 172 15.23 -2.68 -25.21
CA LEU A 172 15.63 -3.15 -23.89
C LEU A 172 16.22 -4.56 -23.93
N ALA A 173 15.58 -5.48 -24.64
CA ALA A 173 16.10 -6.84 -24.81
C ALA A 173 17.49 -6.85 -25.46
N ALA A 174 17.72 -6.00 -26.46
CA ALA A 174 19.03 -5.86 -27.10
C ALA A 174 20.08 -5.25 -26.16
N LEU A 175 19.71 -4.22 -25.38
CA LEU A 175 20.59 -3.62 -24.38
C LEU A 175 20.98 -4.62 -23.28
N GLU A 176 20.05 -5.47 -22.83
CA GLU A 176 20.31 -6.50 -21.83
C GLU A 176 21.19 -7.64 -22.38
N ALA A 177 20.94 -8.09 -23.61
CA ALA A 177 21.67 -9.21 -24.21
C ALA A 177 23.07 -8.84 -24.72
N GLU A 178 23.20 -7.67 -25.36
CA GLU A 178 24.42 -7.27 -26.08
C GLU A 178 25.18 -6.11 -25.42
N GLY A 179 24.58 -5.46 -24.41
CA GLY A 179 25.11 -4.28 -23.73
C GLY A 179 25.04 -2.99 -24.55
N ARG A 180 24.58 -3.06 -25.80
CA ARG A 180 24.51 -1.93 -26.73
C ARG A 180 23.36 -2.06 -27.72
N TYR A 181 22.87 -0.93 -28.22
CA TYR A 181 21.87 -0.86 -29.28
C TYR A 181 22.21 0.29 -30.24
N THR A 182 22.22 0.02 -31.55
CA THR A 182 22.48 1.06 -32.56
C THR A 182 21.18 1.54 -33.17
N VAL A 183 20.96 2.85 -33.13
CA VAL A 183 19.79 3.50 -33.73
C VAL A 183 20.23 4.55 -34.74
N ASP A 184 19.55 4.62 -35.88
CA ASP A 184 19.81 5.67 -36.87
C ASP A 184 19.09 6.97 -36.48
N ALA A 185 19.86 8.00 -36.16
CA ALA A 185 19.37 9.33 -35.83
C ALA A 185 19.40 10.27 -37.04
N GLY A 186 18.68 9.91 -38.11
CA GLY A 186 18.54 10.75 -39.32
C GLY A 186 19.76 10.70 -40.25
N GLY A 187 20.27 9.50 -40.53
CA GLY A 187 21.45 9.23 -41.35
C GLY A 187 22.76 9.15 -40.55
N THR A 188 22.68 9.19 -39.22
CA THR A 188 23.84 9.06 -38.31
C THR A 188 23.61 7.90 -37.35
N PRO A 189 24.38 6.80 -37.44
CA PRO A 189 24.26 5.71 -36.49
C PRO A 189 24.77 6.15 -35.12
N VAL A 190 23.94 5.99 -34.10
CA VAL A 190 24.27 6.29 -32.70
C VAL A 190 24.22 4.99 -31.91
N GLU A 191 25.32 4.66 -31.24
CA GLU A 191 25.40 3.53 -30.30
C GLU A 191 25.00 3.96 -28.89
N LEU A 192 24.02 3.27 -28.33
CA LEU A 192 23.45 3.49 -27.01
C LEU A 192 23.83 2.36 -26.07
N THR A 193 24.10 2.70 -24.82
CA THR A 193 24.23 1.77 -23.68
C THR A 193 23.06 1.97 -22.71
N ALA A 194 22.90 1.09 -21.72
CA ALA A 194 21.84 1.20 -20.72
C ALA A 194 21.85 2.54 -19.96
N ASP A 195 23.03 3.12 -19.74
CA ASP A 195 23.17 4.43 -19.08
C ASP A 195 22.79 5.62 -19.97
N ASP A 196 22.72 5.41 -21.28
CA ASP A 196 22.42 6.48 -22.25
C ASP A 196 20.91 6.65 -22.45
N VAL A 197 20.07 5.82 -21.83
CA VAL A 197 18.62 5.82 -22.01
C VAL A 197 17.85 5.85 -20.69
N GLU A 198 16.66 6.45 -20.73
CA GLU A 198 15.65 6.36 -19.69
C GLU A 198 14.48 5.53 -20.21
N VAL A 199 13.96 4.64 -19.36
CA VAL A 199 12.81 3.80 -19.70
C VAL A 199 11.57 4.38 -19.05
N ALA A 200 10.61 4.80 -19.86
CA ALA A 200 9.28 5.15 -19.40
C ALA A 200 8.33 3.96 -19.63
N LEU A 201 7.47 3.70 -18.65
CA LEU A 201 6.40 2.72 -18.76
C LEU A 201 5.10 3.41 -19.14
N ASN A 202 4.48 2.96 -20.22
CA ASN A 202 3.14 3.37 -20.60
C ASN A 202 2.19 2.19 -20.39
N ALA A 203 1.30 2.30 -19.42
CA ALA A 203 0.32 1.24 -19.16
C ALA A 203 -0.71 1.17 -20.31
N LYS A 204 -1.10 -0.05 -20.67
CA LYS A 204 -2.20 -0.29 -21.62
C LYS A 204 -3.55 0.03 -20.96
N GLU A 205 -4.58 0.15 -21.78
CA GLU A 205 -5.95 0.39 -21.30
C GLU A 205 -6.37 -0.68 -20.27
N GLY A 206 -6.98 -0.23 -19.17
CA GLY A 206 -7.36 -1.10 -18.04
C GLY A 206 -6.23 -1.41 -17.06
N PHE A 207 -5.04 -0.84 -17.25
CA PHE A 207 -3.89 -1.02 -16.36
C PHE A 207 -3.27 0.32 -15.97
N ALA A 208 -2.52 0.30 -14.87
CA ALA A 208 -1.64 1.36 -14.44
C ALA A 208 -0.37 0.75 -13.88
N ALA A 209 0.81 1.34 -14.12
CA ALA A 209 2.07 0.71 -13.76
C ALA A 209 3.15 1.71 -13.32
N ALA A 210 4.08 1.23 -12.49
CA ALA A 210 5.28 1.93 -12.10
C ALA A 210 6.46 0.95 -12.01
N SER A 211 7.66 1.44 -12.29
CA SER A 211 8.92 0.69 -12.15
C SER A 211 9.81 1.34 -11.08
N GLY A 212 10.63 0.50 -10.46
CA GLY A 212 11.69 0.90 -9.55
C GLY A 212 12.77 -0.16 -9.46
N LYS A 213 13.66 -0.02 -8.49
CA LYS A 213 14.79 -0.95 -8.29
C LYS A 213 14.37 -2.38 -7.98
N ALA A 214 13.24 -2.53 -7.27
CA ALA A 214 12.64 -3.80 -6.93
C ALA A 214 12.05 -4.55 -8.14
N GLY A 215 11.59 -3.81 -9.16
CA GLY A 215 10.84 -4.38 -10.27
C GLY A 215 9.76 -3.46 -10.80
N VAL A 216 8.77 -4.06 -11.46
CA VAL A 216 7.59 -3.39 -12.03
C VAL A 216 6.34 -3.85 -11.27
N VAL A 217 5.51 -2.89 -10.88
CA VAL A 217 4.19 -3.15 -10.30
C VAL A 217 3.13 -2.62 -11.26
N VAL A 218 2.21 -3.50 -11.63
CA VAL A 218 1.05 -3.18 -12.46
C VAL A 218 -0.22 -3.42 -11.64
N LEU A 219 -1.16 -2.48 -11.69
CA LEU A 219 -2.49 -2.61 -11.11
C LEU A 219 -3.52 -2.70 -12.21
N THR A 220 -4.44 -3.65 -12.11
CA THR A 220 -5.63 -3.70 -12.96
C THR A 220 -6.63 -2.65 -12.48
N THR A 221 -6.95 -1.69 -13.34
CA THR A 221 -7.79 -0.53 -13.00
C THR A 221 -9.26 -0.69 -13.40
N THR A 222 -9.58 -1.71 -14.21
CA THR A 222 -10.96 -2.04 -14.56
C THR A 222 -11.73 -2.51 -13.32
N LEU A 223 -12.79 -1.78 -12.97
CA LEU A 223 -13.64 -2.09 -11.82
C LEU A 223 -14.87 -2.88 -12.26
N THR A 224 -15.14 -3.98 -11.58
CA THR A 224 -16.39 -4.72 -11.69
C THR A 224 -17.43 -4.15 -10.72
N GLU A 225 -18.71 -4.44 -10.94
CA GLU A 225 -19.77 -4.05 -9.99
C GLU A 225 -19.53 -4.59 -8.57
N ALA A 226 -18.97 -5.81 -8.46
CA ALA A 226 -18.60 -6.39 -7.17
C ALA A 226 -17.51 -5.57 -6.46
N LEU A 227 -16.45 -5.17 -7.19
CA LEU A 227 -15.40 -4.32 -6.63
C LEU A 227 -15.95 -2.96 -6.21
N LEU A 228 -16.81 -2.34 -7.02
CA LEU A 228 -17.47 -1.07 -6.67
C LEU A 228 -18.32 -1.21 -5.41
N ALA A 229 -19.10 -2.29 -5.30
CA ALA A 229 -19.88 -2.58 -4.09
C ALA A 229 -18.99 -2.75 -2.85
N ASP A 230 -17.86 -3.45 -2.96
CA ASP A 230 -16.90 -3.58 -1.87
C ASP A 230 -16.24 -2.27 -1.48
N GLY A 231 -15.89 -1.43 -2.46
CA GLY A 231 -15.34 -0.09 -2.20
C GLY A 231 -16.34 0.81 -1.48
N ARG A 232 -17.61 0.79 -1.90
CA ARG A 232 -18.71 1.52 -1.24
C ARG A 232 -18.91 1.01 0.19
N PHE A 233 -18.92 -0.30 0.40
CA PHE A 233 -19.04 -0.90 1.74
C PHE A 233 -17.92 -0.43 2.67
N ARG A 234 -16.67 -0.43 2.19
CA ARG A 234 -15.50 0.05 2.97
C ARG A 234 -15.55 1.56 3.24
N GLU A 235 -16.14 2.34 2.34
CA GLU A 235 -16.36 3.77 2.55
C GLU A 235 -17.42 4.01 3.65
N VAL A 236 -18.52 3.25 3.66
CA VAL A 236 -19.51 3.28 4.76
C VAL A 236 -18.88 2.88 6.09
N LEU A 237 -18.15 1.76 6.12
CA LEU A 237 -17.39 1.29 7.28
C LEU A 237 -16.50 2.40 7.84
N HIS A 238 -15.74 3.06 6.96
CA HIS A 238 -14.85 4.14 7.34
C HIS A 238 -15.60 5.30 7.99
N HIS A 239 -16.73 5.73 7.43
CA HIS A 239 -17.52 6.81 8.01
C HIS A 239 -18.09 6.43 9.39
N VAL A 240 -18.57 5.19 9.58
CA VAL A 240 -19.01 4.72 10.91
C VAL A 240 -17.84 4.74 11.91
N GLN A 241 -16.64 4.31 11.50
CA GLN A 241 -15.45 4.36 12.36
C GLN A 241 -15.00 5.79 12.66
N THR A 242 -15.15 6.73 11.72
CA THR A 242 -14.91 8.16 11.97
C THR A 242 -15.88 8.69 13.02
N VAL A 243 -17.18 8.38 12.91
CA VAL A 243 -18.17 8.78 13.93
C VAL A 243 -17.83 8.20 15.31
N ARG A 244 -17.35 6.95 15.39
CA ARG A 244 -16.88 6.36 16.67
C ARG A 244 -15.74 7.17 17.29
N LYS A 245 -14.81 7.66 16.46
CA LYS A 245 -13.68 8.51 16.91
C LYS A 245 -14.16 9.90 17.31
N ASP A 246 -15.07 10.50 16.55
CA ASP A 246 -15.62 11.82 16.84
C ASP A 246 -16.42 11.85 18.16
N LEU A 247 -17.02 10.70 18.52
CA LEU A 247 -17.70 10.49 19.79
C LEU A 247 -16.77 10.09 20.95
N ASP A 248 -15.45 9.99 20.70
CA ASP A 248 -14.43 9.58 21.67
C ASP A 248 -14.79 8.27 22.40
N LEU A 249 -15.32 7.29 21.65
CA LEU A 249 -15.75 6.02 22.23
C LEU A 249 -14.54 5.15 22.60
N GLU A 250 -14.65 4.43 23.71
CA GLU A 250 -13.68 3.39 24.05
C GLU A 250 -13.56 2.34 22.93
N TYR A 251 -12.36 1.77 22.76
CA TYR A 251 -12.09 0.79 21.71
C TYR A 251 -13.04 -0.42 21.77
N THR A 252 -13.50 -0.79 22.96
CA THR A 252 -14.40 -1.92 23.22
C THR A 252 -15.88 -1.54 23.20
N ALA A 253 -16.21 -0.25 23.05
CA ALA A 253 -17.58 0.24 23.11
C ALA A 253 -18.44 -0.38 22.00
N ARG A 254 -19.58 -0.94 22.41
CA ARG A 254 -20.60 -1.49 21.52
C ARG A 254 -21.55 -0.38 21.07
N ILE A 255 -21.97 -0.40 19.81
CA ILE A 255 -22.82 0.65 19.24
C ILE A 255 -24.04 0.09 18.51
N GLU A 256 -25.03 0.92 18.28
CA GLU A 256 -26.10 0.67 17.31
C GLU A 256 -25.97 1.66 16.15
N VAL A 257 -26.17 1.17 14.93
CA VAL A 257 -25.97 1.94 13.70
C VAL A 257 -27.24 1.94 12.85
N THR A 258 -27.67 3.11 12.38
CA THR A 258 -28.70 3.27 11.35
C THR A 258 -28.11 3.95 10.12
N LEU A 259 -28.50 3.50 8.93
CA LEU A 259 -28.09 4.06 7.65
C LEU A 259 -29.33 4.51 6.88
N ASN A 260 -29.38 5.75 6.41
CA ASN A 260 -30.40 6.21 5.47
C ASN A 260 -29.82 7.14 4.40
N GLY A 261 -30.49 7.29 3.26
CA GLY A 261 -30.03 8.16 2.17
C GLY A 261 -30.23 7.51 0.81
N ALA A 262 -29.28 7.75 -0.09
CA ALA A 262 -29.36 7.27 -1.46
C ALA A 262 -29.22 5.73 -1.57
N GLU A 263 -29.75 5.15 -2.64
CA GLU A 263 -29.78 3.69 -2.80
C GLU A 263 -28.39 3.07 -2.98
N THR A 264 -27.46 3.75 -3.66
CA THR A 264 -26.11 3.23 -3.93
C THR A 264 -25.33 2.87 -2.65
N PRO A 265 -25.20 3.75 -1.63
CA PRO A 265 -24.55 3.38 -0.38
C PRO A 265 -25.33 2.36 0.45
N LEU A 266 -26.67 2.40 0.43
CA LEU A 266 -27.49 1.45 1.18
C LEU A 266 -27.36 0.03 0.59
N ALA A 267 -27.41 -0.10 -0.73
CA ALA A 267 -27.25 -1.36 -1.44
C ALA A 267 -25.88 -2.02 -1.18
N ALA A 268 -24.83 -1.21 -0.92
CA ALA A 268 -23.52 -1.74 -0.58
C ALA A 268 -23.48 -2.48 0.78
N VAL A 269 -24.40 -2.14 1.69
CA VAL A 269 -24.50 -2.74 3.04
C VAL A 269 -25.62 -3.77 3.15
N ARG A 270 -26.68 -3.66 2.35
CA ARG A 270 -27.80 -4.63 2.37
C ARG A 270 -27.32 -6.05 2.13
N GLY A 271 -27.67 -6.97 3.03
CA GLY A 271 -27.21 -8.35 3.02
C GLY A 271 -25.78 -8.55 3.57
N ARG A 272 -25.13 -7.49 4.05
CA ARG A 272 -23.79 -7.47 4.66
C ARG A 272 -23.78 -6.77 6.02
N GLU A 273 -24.94 -6.60 6.63
CA GLU A 273 -25.13 -5.92 7.90
C GLU A 273 -24.29 -6.57 9.02
N ASP A 274 -24.27 -7.91 9.08
CA ASP A 274 -23.48 -8.65 10.06
C ASP A 274 -21.97 -8.42 9.90
N ALA A 275 -21.49 -8.30 8.66
CA ALA A 275 -20.10 -7.99 8.38
C ALA A 275 -19.76 -6.56 8.86
N LEU A 276 -20.62 -5.59 8.56
CA LEU A 276 -20.43 -4.22 9.06
C LEU A 276 -20.46 -4.19 10.59
N ALA A 277 -21.43 -4.88 11.20
CA ALA A 277 -21.60 -4.94 12.64
C ALA A 277 -20.37 -5.53 13.34
N LYS A 278 -19.80 -6.61 12.80
CA LYS A 278 -18.59 -7.24 13.33
C LYS A 278 -17.40 -6.27 13.33
N GLU A 279 -17.17 -5.58 12.22
CA GLU A 279 -16.02 -4.69 12.04
C GLU A 279 -16.11 -3.40 12.88
N VAL A 280 -17.31 -2.89 13.13
CA VAL A 280 -17.53 -1.64 13.89
C VAL A 280 -18.01 -1.86 15.32
N LEU A 281 -18.00 -3.12 15.79
CA LEU A 281 -18.52 -3.55 17.10
C LEU A 281 -19.98 -3.14 17.33
N ALA A 282 -20.80 -3.14 16.29
CA ALA A 282 -22.23 -2.87 16.44
C ALA A 282 -22.99 -4.09 16.96
N THR A 283 -23.94 -3.86 17.86
CA THR A 283 -24.94 -4.85 18.28
C THR A 283 -26.08 -4.94 17.27
N GLN A 284 -26.34 -3.86 16.53
CA GLN A 284 -27.37 -3.78 15.51
C GLN A 284 -26.98 -2.80 14.40
N VAL A 285 -27.24 -3.19 13.15
CA VAL A 285 -27.15 -2.34 11.95
C VAL A 285 -28.49 -2.38 11.25
N THR A 286 -29.11 -1.20 11.04
CA THR A 286 -30.39 -1.07 10.34
C THR A 286 -30.22 -0.18 9.11
N VAL A 287 -30.66 -0.65 7.94
CA VAL A 287 -30.47 0.03 6.65
C VAL A 287 -31.80 0.55 6.10
N GLY A 288 -31.80 1.77 5.56
CA GLY A 288 -32.98 2.44 5.01
C GLY A 288 -33.90 3.06 6.05
N VAL A 289 -33.38 3.41 7.24
CA VAL A 289 -34.16 3.96 8.35
C VAL A 289 -33.47 5.19 8.91
N ASP A 290 -34.23 6.26 9.09
CA ASP A 290 -33.73 7.50 9.70
C ASP A 290 -33.17 7.26 11.11
N PRO A 291 -32.13 8.01 11.51
CA PRO A 291 -31.61 7.96 12.88
C PRO A 291 -32.73 8.16 13.91
N ALA A 292 -32.80 7.24 14.88
CA ALA A 292 -33.77 7.35 15.96
C ALA A 292 -33.43 8.54 16.89
N PRO A 293 -34.43 9.10 17.61
CA PRO A 293 -34.17 10.13 18.60
C PRO A 293 -33.10 9.70 19.62
N GLY A 294 -32.12 10.57 19.86
CA GLY A 294 -31.00 10.30 20.78
C GLY A 294 -29.78 9.62 20.14
N MET A 295 -29.82 9.30 18.84
CA MET A 295 -28.62 8.92 18.09
C MET A 295 -27.82 10.17 17.68
N HIS A 296 -26.49 10.04 17.65
CA HIS A 296 -25.63 11.01 17.00
C HIS A 296 -25.76 10.85 15.48
N THR A 297 -26.15 11.93 14.81
CA THR A 297 -26.36 11.94 13.36
C THR A 297 -25.16 12.54 12.64
N HIS A 298 -24.68 11.86 11.61
CA HIS A 298 -23.60 12.31 10.75
C HIS A 298 -23.97 12.12 9.28
N THR A 299 -23.99 13.20 8.51
CA THR A 299 -24.22 13.15 7.06
C THR A 299 -22.89 13.19 6.32
N CYS A 300 -22.71 12.25 5.41
CA CYS A 300 -21.49 12.08 4.61
C CYS A 300 -21.86 11.75 3.15
N THR A 301 -20.84 11.62 2.30
CA THR A 301 -21.02 11.13 0.94
C THR A 301 -20.24 9.84 0.70
N VAL A 302 -20.85 8.93 -0.06
CA VAL A 302 -20.25 7.66 -0.50
C VAL A 302 -20.41 7.60 -2.01
N SER A 303 -19.28 7.51 -2.73
CA SER A 303 -19.27 7.60 -4.19
C SER A 303 -20.01 8.83 -4.78
N GLY A 304 -20.06 9.93 -4.02
CA GLY A 304 -20.72 11.18 -4.44
C GLY A 304 -22.22 11.26 -4.11
N GLU A 305 -22.80 10.21 -3.53
CA GLU A 305 -24.20 10.19 -3.10
C GLU A 305 -24.31 10.36 -1.57
N GLU A 306 -25.40 10.99 -1.11
CA GLU A 306 -25.61 11.30 0.29
C GLU A 306 -25.97 10.05 1.13
N LEU A 307 -25.36 9.97 2.31
CA LEU A 307 -25.63 8.96 3.33
C LEU A 307 -25.68 9.62 4.71
N THR A 308 -26.76 9.40 5.43
CA THR A 308 -26.95 9.79 6.83
C THR A 308 -26.75 8.58 7.72
N LEU A 309 -25.80 8.70 8.65
CA LEU A 309 -25.50 7.73 9.69
C LEU A 309 -26.14 8.17 11.01
N GLY A 310 -26.75 7.24 11.73
CA GLY A 310 -27.07 7.39 13.15
C GLY A 310 -26.22 6.42 13.95
N VAL A 311 -25.55 6.90 15.00
CA VAL A 311 -24.75 6.07 15.91
C VAL A 311 -25.13 6.38 17.36
N ARG A 312 -25.35 5.35 18.18
CA ARG A 312 -25.44 5.49 19.64
C ARG A 312 -24.68 4.37 20.33
N VAL A 313 -24.21 4.62 21.55
CA VAL A 313 -23.64 3.57 22.40
C VAL A 313 -24.75 2.61 22.80
N ALA A 314 -24.53 1.32 22.58
CA ALA A 314 -25.45 0.27 23.01
C ALA A 314 -25.46 0.22 24.54
N THR A 315 -26.65 0.03 25.11
CA THR A 315 -26.84 -0.07 26.57
C THR A 315 -26.58 -1.47 27.09
#